data_AF-A0A1B6MLI9-F1
#
_entry.id   AF-A0A1B6MLI9-F1
#
_cell.length_a   1.000
_cell.length_b   1.000
_cell.length_c   1.000
_cell.angle_alpha   90.00
_cell.angle_beta   90.00
_cell.angle_gamma   90.00
#
_symmetry.space_group_name_H-M   'P 1'
#
loop_
_entity.id
_entity.type
_entity.pdbx_description
1 polymer ?
#
loop_
_entity_poly.entity_id
_entity_poly.type
_entity_poly.pdbx_seq_one_letter_code
_entity_poly.pdbx_strand_id
1 'polypeptide(L)'
;MLWAVPLSVLIFFTVCQSEVDEKEEYEDIQEVVANLSRIYKDPTKSTHLHLLETGILYLDKLLYLEDAVKEEVPKADRLIRKLYKDGAYEQLENVPFSILIGHYGWNSMEVAEYENIVHRAKEIWRYFLDEINYGSFEASTTPVNRPIIDEEPVESSQSDESQSDESQSDD
;
A
#
# COMPACT_ATOMS: atom_id res chain seq x y z
N MET A 1 53.75 3.61 11.43
CA MET A 1 52.70 3.49 12.47
C MET A 1 51.38 3.88 11.81
N LEU A 2 50.70 2.88 11.24
CA LEU A 2 49.42 3.06 10.54
C LEU A 2 48.31 2.68 11.50
N TRP A 3 47.45 3.65 11.81
CA TRP A 3 46.28 3.48 12.66
C TRP A 3 45.25 2.66 11.88
N ALA A 4 45.11 1.38 12.25
CA ALA A 4 43.95 0.59 11.87
C ALA A 4 42.76 1.10 12.69
N VAL A 5 42.05 2.10 12.17
CA VAL A 5 40.69 2.38 12.63
C VAL A 5 39.89 1.11 12.31
N PRO A 6 39.29 0.43 13.31
CA PRO A 6 38.62 -0.83 13.07
C PRO A 6 37.43 -0.59 12.15
N LEU A 7 37.43 -1.28 11.01
CA LEU A 7 36.36 -1.31 10.01
C LEU A 7 34.97 -1.51 10.63
N SER A 8 34.89 -2.13 11.81
CA SER A 8 33.66 -2.31 12.58
C SER A 8 33.03 -1.00 13.05
N VAL A 9 33.80 0.04 13.35
CA VAL A 9 33.27 1.35 13.75
C VAL A 9 32.72 2.09 12.54
N LEU A 10 33.35 1.97 11.37
CA LEU A 10 32.83 2.55 10.13
C LEU A 10 31.52 1.88 9.69
N ILE A 11 31.42 0.55 9.77
CA ILE A 11 30.19 -0.18 9.45
C ILE A 11 29.06 0.17 10.43
N PHE A 12 29.34 0.21 11.74
CA PHE A 12 28.35 0.64 12.72
C PHE A 12 27.93 2.10 12.52
N PHE A 13 28.86 3.00 12.16
CA PHE A 13 28.53 4.40 11.92
C PHE A 13 27.70 4.58 10.65
N THR A 14 27.95 3.82 9.58
CA THR A 14 27.13 3.84 8.36
C THR A 14 25.76 3.19 8.57
N VAL A 15 25.67 2.09 9.32
CA VAL A 15 24.38 1.44 9.63
C VAL A 15 23.55 2.33 10.56
N CYS A 16 24.16 2.98 11.55
CA CYS A 16 23.46 3.91 12.42
C CYS A 16 23.15 5.27 11.74
N GLN A 17 23.91 5.72 10.74
CA GLN A 17 23.55 6.92 9.96
C GLN A 17 22.41 6.65 8.98
N SER A 18 22.34 5.46 8.37
CA SER A 18 21.17 5.04 7.58
C SER A 18 19.89 5.01 8.43
N GLU A 19 19.97 4.64 9.71
CA GLU A 19 18.83 4.69 10.63
C GLU A 19 18.44 6.10 11.13
N VAL A 20 19.25 7.13 10.87
CA VAL A 20 19.06 8.47 11.44
C VAL A 20 18.52 9.48 10.42
N ASP A 21 18.71 9.29 9.12
CA ASP A 21 18.11 10.16 8.08
C ASP A 21 16.73 9.68 7.58
N GLU A 22 16.34 8.42 7.78
CA GLU A 22 15.01 7.90 7.34
C GLU A 22 13.88 8.09 8.37
N LYS A 23 14.14 8.81 9.47
CA LYS A 23 13.25 8.79 10.64
C LYS A 23 12.11 9.81 10.65
N GLU A 24 12.09 10.85 9.81
CA GLU A 24 11.12 11.95 9.99
C GLU A 24 10.00 12.05 8.94
N GLU A 25 10.03 11.30 7.84
CA GLU A 25 9.18 11.65 6.67
C GLU A 25 7.68 11.31 6.81
N TYR A 26 7.31 10.35 7.66
CA TYR A 26 5.92 9.88 7.82
C TYR A 26 5.48 9.70 9.29
N GLU A 27 6.23 10.24 10.26
CA GLU A 27 5.90 10.07 11.70
C GLU A 27 4.55 10.67 12.10
N ASP A 28 4.01 11.61 11.32
CA ASP A 28 2.81 12.34 11.71
C ASP A 28 1.54 11.94 10.94
N ILE A 29 1.56 10.88 10.11
CA ILE A 29 0.33 10.46 9.40
C ILE A 29 -0.81 10.13 10.39
N GLN A 30 -0.48 9.62 11.58
CA GLN A 30 -1.45 9.38 12.65
C GLN A 30 -2.06 10.68 13.18
N GLU A 31 -1.27 11.74 13.30
CA GLU A 31 -1.77 13.06 13.68
C GLU A 31 -2.70 13.61 12.60
N VAL A 32 -2.33 13.48 11.33
CA VAL A 32 -3.16 13.93 10.21
C VAL A 32 -4.50 13.18 10.18
N VAL A 33 -4.48 11.85 10.36
CA VAL A 33 -5.70 11.03 10.50
C VAL A 33 -6.53 11.48 11.69
N ALA A 34 -5.91 11.73 12.85
CA ALA A 34 -6.61 12.21 14.03
C ALA A 34 -7.26 13.59 13.82
N ASN A 35 -6.57 14.48 13.10
CA ASN A 35 -7.09 15.79 12.73
C ASN A 35 -8.29 15.67 11.77
N LEU A 36 -8.21 14.84 10.72
CA LEU A 36 -9.35 14.56 9.84
C LEU A 36 -10.52 13.96 10.61
N SER A 37 -10.27 12.96 11.46
CA SER A 37 -11.29 12.35 12.31
C SER A 37 -11.99 13.38 13.21
N ARG A 38 -11.23 14.33 13.76
CA ARG A 38 -11.76 15.43 14.57
C ARG A 38 -12.66 16.35 13.75
N ILE A 39 -12.24 16.71 12.53
CA ILE A 39 -13.02 17.55 11.63
C ILE A 39 -14.32 16.85 11.20
N TYR A 40 -14.24 15.56 10.83
CA TYR A 40 -15.41 14.79 10.43
C TYR A 40 -16.43 14.62 11.56
N LYS A 41 -15.97 14.50 12.82
CA LYS A 41 -16.87 14.45 13.99
C LYS A 41 -17.58 15.76 14.23
N ASP A 42 -16.91 16.89 14.01
CA ASP A 42 -17.48 18.21 14.25
C ASP A 42 -16.85 19.28 13.33
N PRO A 43 -17.45 19.51 12.14
CA PRO A 43 -16.94 20.47 11.17
C PRO A 43 -16.91 21.92 11.69
N THR A 44 -17.67 22.25 12.74
CA THR A 44 -17.71 23.60 13.31
C THR A 44 -16.41 24.00 14.01
N LYS A 45 -15.57 23.02 14.34
CA LYS A 45 -14.28 23.22 15.01
C LYS A 45 -13.14 23.51 14.03
N SER A 46 -13.41 23.56 12.73
CA SER A 46 -12.42 23.80 11.69
C SER A 46 -12.94 24.74 10.61
N THR A 47 -12.01 25.36 9.89
CA THR A 47 -12.33 26.10 8.68
C THR A 47 -12.31 25.17 7.47
N HIS A 48 -12.97 25.60 6.39
CA HIS A 48 -12.87 24.93 5.10
C HIS A 48 -11.41 24.77 4.65
N LEU A 49 -10.61 25.83 4.77
CA LEU A 49 -9.19 25.82 4.41
C LEU A 49 -8.42 24.76 5.20
N HIS A 50 -8.65 24.68 6.53
CA HIS A 50 -7.97 23.69 7.37
C HIS A 50 -8.33 22.26 6.97
N LEU A 51 -9.58 22.00 6.58
CA LEU A 51 -9.98 20.69 6.07
C LEU A 51 -9.27 20.33 4.75
N LEU A 52 -9.20 21.27 3.80
CA LEU A 52 -8.49 21.05 2.55
C LEU A 52 -7.00 20.79 2.78
N GLU A 53 -6.34 21.63 3.57
CA GLU A 53 -4.93 21.47 3.92
C GLU A 53 -4.66 20.12 4.57
N THR A 54 -5.49 19.74 5.55
CA THR A 54 -5.35 18.43 6.24
C THR A 54 -5.60 17.27 5.27
N GLY A 55 -6.57 17.40 4.36
CA GLY A 55 -6.86 16.38 3.34
C GLY A 55 -5.73 16.21 2.31
N ILE A 56 -5.16 17.31 1.84
CA ILE A 56 -4.00 17.29 0.93
C ILE A 56 -2.79 16.68 1.63
N LEU A 57 -2.50 17.09 2.86
CA LEU A 57 -1.40 16.54 3.64
C LEU A 57 -1.58 15.03 3.89
N TYR A 58 -2.82 14.60 4.14
CA TYR A 58 -3.12 13.19 4.31
C TYR A 58 -2.81 12.39 3.04
N LEU A 59 -3.25 12.90 1.89
CA LEU A 59 -2.99 12.26 0.60
C LEU A 59 -1.48 12.21 0.29
N ASP A 60 -0.76 13.31 0.54
CA ASP A 60 0.68 13.39 0.38
C ASP A 60 1.39 12.31 1.21
N LYS A 61 1.06 12.21 2.50
CA LYS A 61 1.62 11.17 3.38
C LYS A 61 1.25 9.74 2.95
N LEU A 62 0.06 9.52 2.40
CA LEU A 62 -0.30 8.22 1.83
C LEU A 62 0.52 7.86 0.59
N LEU A 63 0.82 8.83 -0.29
CA LEU A 63 1.67 8.60 -1.46
C LEU A 63 3.10 8.24 -1.04
N TYR A 64 3.67 8.97 -0.09
CA TYR A 64 4.98 8.61 0.49
C TYR A 64 4.98 7.20 1.07
N LEU A 65 3.90 6.82 1.77
CA LEU A 65 3.77 5.49 2.32
C LEU A 65 3.63 4.42 1.24
N GLU A 66 2.97 4.75 0.12
CA GLU A 66 2.87 3.89 -1.06
C GLU A 66 4.23 3.58 -1.66
N ASP A 67 5.07 4.61 -1.83
CA ASP A 67 6.41 4.46 -2.37
C ASP A 67 7.31 3.67 -1.42
N ALA A 68 7.25 3.95 -0.10
CA ALA A 68 8.00 3.20 0.91
C ALA A 68 7.64 1.70 0.96
N VAL A 69 6.37 1.35 0.73
CA VAL A 69 5.95 -0.07 0.62
C VAL A 69 6.50 -0.71 -0.65
N LYS A 70 6.47 0.00 -1.79
CA LYS A 70 7.03 -0.51 -3.05
C LYS A 70 8.54 -0.74 -2.95
N GLU A 71 9.22 0.04 -2.11
CA GLU A 71 10.63 -0.13 -1.76
C GLU A 71 10.88 -1.15 -0.63
N GLU A 72 9.85 -1.88 -0.20
CA GLU A 72 9.90 -2.95 0.81
C GLU A 72 10.40 -2.47 2.18
N VAL A 73 10.13 -1.21 2.55
CA VAL A 73 10.53 -0.63 3.84
C VAL A 73 9.70 -1.24 4.98
N PRO A 74 10.28 -2.06 5.89
CA PRO A 74 9.47 -2.83 6.86
C PRO A 74 8.70 -1.98 7.88
N LYS A 75 9.12 -0.73 8.10
CA LYS A 75 8.44 0.23 8.99
C LYS A 75 7.14 0.73 8.36
N ALA A 76 7.07 0.85 7.03
CA ALA A 76 5.88 1.26 6.29
C ALA A 76 4.74 0.24 6.46
N ASP A 77 5.03 -1.05 6.32
CA ASP A 77 4.01 -2.11 6.42
C ASP A 77 3.40 -2.19 7.80
N ARG A 78 4.25 -2.07 8.83
CA ARG A 78 3.79 -2.04 10.23
C ARG A 78 2.88 -0.85 10.47
N LEU A 79 3.20 0.30 9.88
CA LEU A 79 2.42 1.51 10.01
C LEU A 79 1.07 1.39 9.30
N ILE A 80 1.02 0.89 8.06
CA ILE A 80 -0.24 0.67 7.34
C ILE A 80 -1.16 -0.28 8.10
N ARG A 81 -0.63 -1.42 8.58
CA ARG A 81 -1.42 -2.38 9.36
C ARG A 81 -1.95 -1.76 10.65
N LYS A 82 -1.19 -0.86 11.27
CA LYS A 82 -1.63 -0.10 12.44
C LYS A 82 -2.75 0.89 12.07
N LEU A 83 -2.54 1.72 11.06
CA LEU A 83 -3.53 2.71 10.59
C LEU A 83 -4.85 2.04 10.18
N TYR A 84 -4.78 0.89 9.52
CA TYR A 84 -5.97 0.12 9.15
C TYR A 84 -6.73 -0.35 10.40
N LYS A 85 -6.03 -0.94 11.38
CA LYS A 85 -6.64 -1.35 12.66
C LYS A 85 -7.24 -0.18 13.44
N ASP A 86 -6.65 1.00 13.31
CA ASP A 86 -7.11 2.24 13.95
C ASP A 86 -8.32 2.86 13.21
N GLY A 87 -8.77 2.27 12.10
CA GLY A 87 -9.98 2.67 11.38
C GLY A 87 -9.77 3.76 10.33
N ALA A 88 -8.53 3.97 9.86
CA ALA A 88 -8.21 5.07 8.94
C ALA A 88 -8.93 4.94 7.58
N TYR A 89 -9.09 3.72 7.07
CA TYR A 89 -9.79 3.48 5.81
C TYR A 89 -11.31 3.72 5.94
N GLU A 90 -11.90 3.23 7.02
CA GLU A 90 -13.32 3.37 7.33
C GLU A 90 -13.73 4.84 7.50
N GLN A 91 -12.82 5.68 8.02
CA GLN A 91 -13.03 7.12 8.08
C GLN A 91 -13.18 7.76 6.68
N LEU A 92 -12.42 7.28 5.69
CA LEU A 92 -12.54 7.73 4.31
C LEU A 92 -13.82 7.22 3.63
N GLU A 93 -14.28 6.03 3.99
CA GLU A 93 -15.56 5.51 3.50
C GLU A 93 -16.75 6.33 4.01
N ASN A 94 -16.66 6.85 5.24
CA ASN A 94 -17.75 7.51 5.94
C ASN A 94 -17.58 9.04 6.07
N VAL A 95 -17.04 9.69 5.03
CA VAL A 95 -16.89 11.16 5.00
C VAL A 95 -18.27 11.83 5.05
N PRO A 96 -18.53 12.76 6.00
CA PRO A 96 -19.84 13.37 6.20
C PRO A 96 -20.14 14.50 5.21
N PHE A 97 -20.08 14.23 3.89
CA PHE A 97 -20.20 15.23 2.83
C PHE A 97 -21.42 16.15 2.97
N SER A 98 -22.59 15.61 3.33
CA SER A 98 -23.81 16.42 3.51
C SER A 98 -23.65 17.49 4.58
N ILE A 99 -22.95 17.18 5.68
CA ILE A 99 -22.67 18.11 6.76
C ILE A 99 -21.62 19.13 6.33
N LEU A 100 -20.56 18.68 5.64
CA LEU A 100 -19.49 19.56 5.16
C LEU A 100 -20.01 20.58 4.14
N ILE A 101 -20.82 20.13 3.18
CA ILE A 101 -21.45 20.99 2.16
C ILE A 101 -22.35 22.03 2.85
N GLY A 102 -23.21 21.60 3.77
CA GLY A 102 -24.11 22.51 4.48
C GLY A 102 -23.38 23.52 5.37
N HIS A 103 -22.31 23.10 6.04
CA HIS A 103 -21.55 23.94 6.96
C HIS A 103 -20.64 24.95 6.24
N TYR A 104 -19.88 24.51 5.24
CA TYR A 104 -18.94 25.37 4.52
C TYR A 104 -19.57 26.12 3.35
N GLY A 105 -20.80 25.76 2.96
CA GLY A 105 -21.48 26.36 1.82
C GLY A 105 -20.84 25.97 0.49
N TRP A 106 -20.34 24.73 0.38
CA TRP A 106 -19.59 24.30 -0.80
C TRP A 106 -20.43 24.36 -2.08
N ASN A 107 -19.83 24.92 -3.11
CA ASN A 107 -20.32 24.81 -4.47
C ASN A 107 -19.86 23.48 -5.10
N SER A 108 -20.36 23.17 -6.29
CA SER A 108 -20.06 21.90 -6.98
C SER A 108 -18.57 21.69 -7.27
N MET A 109 -17.80 22.77 -7.48
CA MET A 109 -16.36 22.69 -7.73
C MET A 109 -15.60 22.31 -6.47
N GLU A 110 -15.90 22.95 -5.33
CA GLU A 110 -15.27 22.63 -4.03
C GLU A 110 -15.60 21.19 -3.58
N VAL A 111 -16.83 20.74 -3.84
CA VAL A 111 -17.22 19.33 -3.62
C VAL A 111 -16.36 18.40 -4.47
N ALA A 112 -16.27 18.66 -5.78
CA ALA A 112 -15.52 17.81 -6.70
C ALA A 112 -14.02 17.76 -6.36
N GLU A 113 -13.43 18.89 -5.96
CA GLU A 113 -12.03 18.95 -5.52
C GLU A 113 -11.79 18.06 -4.29
N TYR A 114 -12.65 18.16 -3.28
CA TYR A 114 -12.49 17.35 -2.07
C TYR A 114 -12.80 15.87 -2.32
N GLU A 115 -13.81 15.56 -3.13
CA GLU A 115 -14.11 14.20 -3.57
C GLU A 115 -12.92 13.57 -4.30
N ASN A 116 -12.19 14.33 -5.11
CA ASN A 116 -10.99 13.84 -5.79
C ASN A 116 -9.90 13.44 -4.78
N ILE A 117 -9.66 14.23 -3.74
CA ILE A 117 -8.71 13.90 -2.67
C ILE A 117 -9.11 12.59 -1.98
N VAL A 118 -10.39 12.47 -1.58
CA VAL A 118 -10.92 11.27 -0.90
C VAL A 118 -10.84 10.05 -1.82
N HIS A 119 -11.17 10.23 -3.11
CA HIS A 119 -11.12 9.16 -4.10
C HIS A 119 -9.68 8.64 -4.27
N ARG A 120 -8.71 9.53 -4.46
CA ARG A 120 -7.31 9.16 -4.61
C ARG A 120 -6.77 8.44 -3.37
N ALA A 121 -7.11 8.92 -2.18
CA ALA A 121 -6.73 8.26 -0.93
C ALA A 121 -7.30 6.83 -0.84
N LYS A 122 -8.56 6.62 -1.28
CA LYS A 122 -9.17 5.29 -1.33
C LYS A 122 -8.48 4.35 -2.31
N GLU A 123 -8.01 4.84 -3.44
CA GLU A 123 -7.25 4.02 -4.40
C GLU A 123 -5.95 3.49 -3.79
N ILE A 124 -5.21 4.36 -3.10
CA ILE A 124 -3.96 3.97 -2.40
C ILE A 124 -4.27 2.94 -1.31
N TRP A 125 -5.34 3.17 -0.54
CA TRP A 125 -5.77 2.19 0.45
C TRP A 125 -6.16 0.84 -0.14
N ARG A 126 -6.78 0.79 -1.32
CA ARG A 126 -7.08 -0.49 -1.98
C ARG A 126 -5.80 -1.28 -2.28
N TYR A 127 -4.76 -0.60 -2.77
CA TYR A 127 -3.44 -1.22 -2.94
C TYR A 127 -2.91 -1.79 -1.62
N PHE A 128 -2.99 -1.03 -0.53
CA PHE A 128 -2.59 -1.52 0.80
C PHE A 128 -3.43 -2.68 1.32
N LEU A 129 -4.74 -2.68 1.07
CA LEU A 129 -5.63 -3.75 1.51
C LEU A 129 -5.37 -5.04 0.74
N ASP A 130 -5.07 -4.96 -0.55
CA ASP A 130 -4.67 -6.11 -1.35
C ASP A 130 -3.37 -6.71 -0.80
N GLU A 131 -2.41 -5.85 -0.46
CA GLU A 131 -1.14 -6.25 0.14
C GLU A 131 -1.30 -6.87 1.54
N ILE A 132 -2.23 -6.34 2.35
CA ILE A 132 -2.57 -6.89 3.67
C ILE A 132 -3.25 -8.26 3.57
N ASN A 133 -4.19 -8.42 2.63
CA ASN A 133 -5.10 -9.58 2.56
C ASN A 133 -4.55 -10.74 1.74
N TYR A 134 -3.84 -10.46 0.65
CA TYR A 134 -3.35 -11.48 -0.28
C TYR A 134 -1.86 -11.75 -0.16
N GLY A 135 -1.14 -10.89 0.56
CA GLY A 135 0.23 -11.12 1.02
C GLY A 135 1.23 -11.26 -0.12
N SER A 136 1.90 -10.17 -0.47
CA SER A 136 3.28 -10.20 -0.96
C SER A 136 4.27 -9.86 0.15
N PHE A 137 3.95 -10.21 1.40
CA PHE A 137 4.89 -10.15 2.53
C PHE A 137 5.23 -11.55 3.02
N GLU A 138 6.18 -12.16 2.33
CA GLU A 138 6.79 -13.50 2.47
C GLU A 138 6.13 -14.48 3.47
N ALA A 139 5.45 -15.49 2.92
CA ALA A 139 5.26 -16.78 3.60
C ALA A 139 5.71 -17.93 2.70
N SER A 140 7.03 -18.07 2.48
CA SER A 140 7.59 -19.37 2.08
C SER A 140 9.07 -19.53 2.47
N THR A 141 9.34 -19.54 3.77
CA THR A 141 10.55 -20.21 4.32
C THR A 141 10.22 -21.50 5.08
N THR A 142 9.01 -22.02 4.93
CA THR A 142 8.68 -23.37 5.41
C THR A 142 9.22 -24.38 4.38
N PRO A 143 10.12 -25.32 4.75
CA PRO A 143 10.45 -26.42 3.86
C PRO A 143 9.16 -27.23 3.67
N VAL A 144 8.60 -27.15 2.46
CA VAL A 144 7.44 -27.93 2.07
C VAL A 144 7.88 -29.39 2.07
N ASN A 145 7.60 -30.09 3.17
CA ASN A 145 7.69 -31.53 3.24
C ASN A 145 6.52 -32.07 2.39
N ARG A 146 6.72 -32.17 1.07
CA ARG A 146 5.77 -32.87 0.19
C ARG A 146 5.79 -34.35 0.58
N PRO A 147 4.64 -34.97 0.83
CA PRO A 147 4.56 -36.42 0.82
C PRO A 147 5.02 -36.92 -0.53
N ILE A 148 6.00 -37.82 -0.52
CA ILE A 148 6.38 -38.63 -1.67
C ILE A 148 5.15 -39.48 -2.00
N ILE A 149 4.45 -39.11 -3.08
CA ILE A 149 3.49 -40.00 -3.71
C ILE A 149 4.33 -40.82 -4.70
N ASP A 150 4.59 -42.07 -4.32
CA ASP A 150 5.10 -43.09 -5.21
C ASP A 150 4.02 -43.37 -6.27
N GLU A 151 4.13 -42.73 -7.43
CA GLU A 151 3.49 -43.25 -8.64
C GLU A 151 4.56 -43.59 -9.67
N GLU A 152 4.61 -44.89 -9.95
CA GLU A 152 5.50 -45.59 -10.85
C GLU A 152 5.46 -45.07 -12.31
N PRO A 153 6.50 -45.35 -13.10
CA PRO A 153 6.72 -44.71 -14.39
C PRO A 153 5.83 -45.34 -15.47
N VAL A 154 5.14 -44.52 -16.25
CA VAL A 154 4.58 -44.95 -17.53
C VAL A 154 5.55 -44.57 -18.64
N GLU A 155 6.03 -45.62 -19.30
CA GLU A 155 7.01 -45.60 -20.39
C GLU A 155 6.62 -44.72 -21.57
N SER A 156 7.66 -44.12 -22.12
CA SER A 156 7.79 -43.54 -23.46
C SER A 156 7.33 -44.49 -24.57
N SER A 157 6.73 -43.96 -25.63
CA SER A 157 7.10 -44.32 -27.01
C SER A 157 6.69 -43.20 -27.98
N GLN A 158 7.72 -42.68 -28.67
CA GLN A 158 7.66 -41.77 -29.83
C GLN A 158 7.23 -42.51 -31.11
N SER A 159 7.24 -41.74 -32.22
CA SER A 159 7.28 -42.10 -33.65
C SER A 159 5.92 -42.26 -34.33
N ASP A 160 5.72 -41.86 -35.58
CA ASP A 160 6.28 -40.84 -36.48
C ASP A 160 5.35 -40.86 -37.72
N GLU A 161 5.41 -39.82 -38.54
CA GLU A 161 5.18 -39.84 -39.98
C GLU A 161 3.79 -40.13 -40.62
N SER A 162 3.31 -39.06 -41.29
CA SER A 162 3.12 -38.97 -42.75
C SER A 162 1.82 -39.47 -43.42
N GLN A 163 1.22 -38.48 -44.12
CA GLN A 163 0.75 -38.50 -45.52
C GLN A 163 -0.73 -38.81 -45.88
N SER A 164 -1.38 -37.74 -46.38
CA SER A 164 -2.17 -37.56 -47.62
C SER A 164 -3.33 -38.48 -48.00
N ASP A 165 -4.50 -37.87 -48.26
CA ASP A 165 -5.24 -37.82 -49.56
C ASP A 165 -6.62 -37.16 -49.30
N GLU A 166 -6.94 -36.01 -49.89
CA GLU A 166 -7.68 -35.80 -51.17
C GLU A 166 -9.15 -36.28 -51.23
N SER A 167 -9.98 -35.45 -51.88
CA SER A 167 -11.38 -35.63 -52.37
C SER A 167 -12.45 -34.87 -51.54
N GLN A 168 -13.03 -33.77 -52.07
CA GLN A 168 -14.28 -33.71 -52.87
C GLN A 168 -15.49 -34.27 -52.11
N SER A 169 -16.70 -33.69 -52.05
CA SER A 169 -17.42 -32.70 -52.85
C SER A 169 -18.78 -32.46 -52.14
N ASP A 170 -19.36 -31.27 -52.36
CA ASP A 170 -20.78 -30.89 -52.42
C ASP A 170 -21.86 -31.65 -51.61
N ASP A 171 -22.57 -30.88 -50.77
CA ASP A 171 -24.05 -30.72 -50.81
C ASP A 171 -24.45 -29.40 -50.13
#